data_AF-A0A0E1X218-F1
#
_entry.id   AF-A0A0E1X218-F1
#
_cell.length_a   1.000
_cell.length_b   1.000
_cell.length_c   1.000
_cell.angle_alpha   90.00
_cell.angle_beta   90.00
_cell.angle_gamma   90.00
#
_symmetry.space_group_name_H-M   'P 1'
#
loop_
_entity.id
_entity.type
_entity.pdbx_description
1 polymer ?
#
loop_
_entity_poly.entity_id
_entity_poly.type
_entity_poly.pdbx_seq_one_letter_code
_entity_poly.pdbx_strand_id
1 'polypeptide(L)' 'MQRYRFDDKRILTEAIVELLNQGIEPEDLDLVLSRIGPVDLDLMQECLIEVWNYNHPELAATQMAA' A
#
# COMPACT_ATOMS: atom_id res chain seq x y z
N MET A 1 10.31 19.95 -13.73
CA MET A 1 10.41 19.29 -12.42
C MET A 1 9.27 18.30 -12.32
N GLN A 2 9.53 17.03 -12.65
CA GLN A 2 8.52 15.98 -12.48
C GLN A 2 8.41 15.72 -10.98
N ARG A 3 7.37 16.26 -10.36
CA ARG A 3 7.00 15.83 -9.01
C ARG A 3 6.61 14.37 -9.17
N TYR A 4 7.46 13.44 -8.72
CA TYR A 4 7.09 12.03 -8.58
C TYR A 4 5.84 12.01 -7.69
N ARG A 5 4.66 11.93 -8.33
CA ARG A 5 3.42 11.63 -7.66
C ARG A 5 3.33 10.12 -7.64
N PHE A 6 2.91 9.58 -6.51
CA PHE A 6 2.51 8.19 -6.45
C PHE A 6 1.04 8.08 -6.89
N ASP A 7 0.76 8.50 -8.12
CA ASP A 7 -0.55 8.36 -8.77
C ASP A 7 -0.63 7.10 -9.66
N ASP A 8 0.51 6.47 -9.94
CA ASP A 8 0.53 5.18 -10.63
C ASP A 8 0.42 4.03 -9.63
N LYS A 9 -0.65 3.26 -9.77
CA LYS A 9 -0.95 2.09 -8.92
C LYS A 9 0.24 1.13 -8.84
N ARG A 10 0.92 0.83 -9.95
CA ARG A 10 2.03 -0.14 -9.96
C ARG A 10 3.21 0.37 -9.14
N ILE A 11 3.60 1.62 -9.37
CA ILE A 11 4.71 2.24 -8.65
C ILE A 11 4.42 2.30 -7.16
N LEU A 12 3.17 2.64 -6.79
CA LEU A 12 2.75 2.70 -5.40
C LEU A 12 2.71 1.31 -4.76
N THR A 13 2.19 0.29 -5.46
CA THR A 13 2.19 -1.10 -4.96
C THR A 13 3.62 -1.62 -4.76
N GLU A 14 4.53 -1.40 -5.72
CA GLU A 14 5.92 -1.84 -5.59
C GLU A 14 6.60 -1.17 -4.38
N ALA A 15 6.43 0.14 -4.21
CA ALA A 15 6.96 0.86 -3.06
C ALA A 15 6.38 0.34 -1.74
N ILE A 16 5.06 0.10 -1.67
CA ILE A 16 4.40 -0.46 -0.48
C ILE A 16 5.00 -1.84 -0.15
N VAL A 17 5.12 -2.72 -1.14
CA VAL A 17 5.67 -4.08 -0.94
C VAL A 17 7.13 -4.03 -0.50
N GLU A 18 7.95 -3.15 -1.07
CA GLU A 18 9.34 -2.96 -0.64
C GLU A 18 9.41 -2.49 0.82
N LEU A 19 8.59 -1.52 1.22
CA LEU A 19 8.55 -0.99 2.58
C LEU A 19 8.06 -2.04 3.59
N LEU A 20 7.03 -2.81 3.24
CA LEU A 20 6.56 -3.94 4.05
C LEU A 20 7.65 -5.02 4.20
N ASN A 21 8.38 -5.34 3.13
CA ASN A 21 9.50 -6.29 3.18
C ASN A 21 10.67 -5.78 4.02
N GLN A 22 10.85 -4.46 4.15
CA GLN A 22 11.80 -3.85 5.07
C GLN A 22 11.34 -3.91 6.54
N GLY A 23 10.12 -4.39 6.81
CA GLY A 23 9.53 -4.47 8.13
C GLY A 23 8.87 -3.18 8.60
N ILE A 24 8.57 -2.25 7.68
CA ILE A 24 7.77 -1.06 8.00
C ILE A 24 6.31 -1.47 8.17
N GLU A 25 5.68 -0.99 9.23
CA GLU A 25 4.28 -1.26 9.49
C GLU A 25 3.38 -0.48 8.51
N PRO A 26 2.21 -1.03 8.15
CA PRO A 26 1.24 -0.33 7.28
C PRO A 26 0.79 1.02 7.85
N GLU A 27 0.90 1.21 9.17
CA GLU A 27 0.57 2.44 9.89
C GLU A 27 1.64 3.52 9.76
N ASP A 28 2.89 3.17 9.41
CA ASP A 28 4.00 4.09 9.19
C ASP A 28 4.24 4.39 7.70
N LEU A 29 3.53 3.67 6.83
CA LEU A 29 3.71 3.72 5.39
C LEU A 29 3.29 5.07 4.80
N ASP A 30 2.21 5.66 5.31
CA ASP A 30 1.74 7.00 4.94
C ASP A 30 2.78 8.08 5.31
N LEU A 31 3.40 7.96 6.48
CA LEU A 31 4.44 8.87 6.97
C LEU A 31 5.69 8.81 6.10
N VAL A 32 6.12 7.60 5.71
CA VAL A 32 7.29 7.39 4.86
C VAL A 32 7.02 7.88 3.44
N LEU A 33 5.87 7.53 2.86
CA LEU A 33 5.49 7.96 1.51
C LEU A 33 5.32 9.48 1.42
N SER A 34 4.74 10.11 2.44
CA SER A 34 4.61 11.57 2.54
C SER A 34 5.95 12.30 2.56
N ARG A 35 7.06 11.67 2.96
CA ARG A 35 8.40 12.28 2.91
C ARG A 35 9.00 12.25 1.51
N ILE A 36 8.58 11.29 0.67
CA ILE A 36 9.10 11.12 -0.69
C ILE A 36 8.36 12.04 -1.66
N GLY A 37 7.03 12.18 -1.51
CA GLY A 37 6.24 13.05 -2.35
C GLY A 37 4.75 13.04 -2.01
N PRO A 38 3.96 13.84 -2.75
CA PRO A 38 2.50 13.80 -2.67
C PRO A 38 2.01 12.39 -3.07
N VAL A 39 1.47 11.68 -2.07
CA VAL A 39 0.85 10.36 -2.21
C VAL A 39 -0.66 10.51 -2.34
N ASP A 40 -1.28 9.67 -3.16
CA ASP A 40 -2.74 9.52 -3.18
C ASP A 40 -3.13 8.50 -2.09
N LEU A 41 -3.77 8.98 -1.02
CA LEU A 41 -4.11 8.16 0.14
C LEU A 41 -5.20 7.14 -0.16
N ASP A 42 -6.15 7.49 -1.04
CA ASP A 42 -7.20 6.57 -1.48
C ASP A 42 -6.57 5.41 -2.26
N LEU A 43 -5.69 5.73 -3.22
CA LEU A 43 -4.97 4.72 -4.00
C LEU A 43 -4.02 3.88 -3.12
N MET A 44 -3.37 4.50 -2.13
CA MET A 44 -2.50 3.81 -1.19
C MET A 44 -3.28 2.78 -0.36
N GLN A 45 -4.46 3.15 0.12
CA GLN A 45 -5.31 2.27 0.90
C GLN A 45 -5.82 1.09 0.05
N GLU A 46 -6.23 1.34 -1.20
CA GLU A 46 -6.61 0.27 -2.14
C GLU A 46 -5.45 -0.70 -2.37
N CYS A 47 -4.24 -0.20 -2.62
CA CYS A 47 -3.05 -1.03 -2.81
C CYS A 47 -2.70 -1.85 -1.55
N LEU A 48 -2.80 -1.25 -0.37
CA LEU A 48 -2.57 -1.94 0.90
C LEU A 48 -3.55 -3.09 1.11
N ILE A 49 -4.84 -2.86 0.83
CA ILE A 49 -5.88 -3.89 0.93
C ILE A 49 -5.60 -5.03 -0.05
N GLU A 50 -5.22 -4.73 -1.30
CA GLU A 50 -4.87 -5.75 -2.29
C GLU A 50 -3.65 -6.58 -1.88
N VAL A 51 -2.58 -5.94 -1.41
CA VAL A 51 -1.37 -6.63 -0.93
C VAL A 51 -1.67 -7.48 0.30
N TRP A 52 -2.48 -6.97 1.23
CA TRP A 52 -2.91 -7.71 2.41
C TRP A 52 -3.76 -8.94 2.05
N ASN A 53 -4.74 -8.77 1.15
CA ASN A 53 -5.59 -9.87 0.67
C ASN A 53 -4.78 -10.93 -0.08
N TYR A 54 -3.77 -10.52 -0.84
CA TYR A 54 -2.87 -11.45 -1.54
C TYR A 54 -1.99 -12.23 -0.57
N ASN A 55 -1.47 -11.59 0.47
CA ASN A 55 -0.64 -12.24 1.49
C ASN A 55 -1.44 -13.08 2.49
N HIS A 56 -2.72 -12.76 2.70
CA HIS A 56 -3.59 -13.44 3.66
C HIS A 56 -4.90 -13.98 3.03
N PRO A 57 -4.81 -14.86 2.03
CA PRO A 57 -5.97 -15.35 1.28
C PRO A 57 -6.98 -16.10 2.17
N GLU A 58 -6.54 -16.66 3.30
CA GLU A 58 -7.36 -17.42 4.24
C GLU A 58 -8.35 -16.53 5.04
N LEU A 59 -8.03 -15.25 5.24
CA LEU A 59 -8.93 -14.29 5.92
C LEU A 59 -9.96 -13.70 4.95
N ALA A 60 -9.61 -13.57 3.67
CA ALA A 60 -10.54 -13.12 2.62
C ALA A 60 -11.74 -14.07 2.45
N ALA A 61 -11.54 -15.38 2.64
CA ALA A 61 -12.61 -16.37 2.62
C ALA A 61 -13.56 -16.27 3.84
N THR A 62 -13.10 -15.70 4.96
CA THR A 62 -13.87 -15.63 6.21
C THR A 62 -14.80 -14.40 6.27
N GLN A 63 -14.52 -13.32 5.51
CA GLN A 63 -15.38 -12.13 5.47
C GLN A 63 -16.62 -12.24 4.55
N MET A 64 -16.74 -13.29 3.73
CA MET A 64 -17.94 -13.56 2.92
C MET A 64 -18.96 -14.48 3.61
N ALA A 65 -18.78 -14.78 4.90
CA ALA A 65 -19.63 -15.71 5.67
C ALA A 65 -20.25 -15.09 6.93
N ALA A 66 -20.46 -13.76 6.96
CA ALA A 66 -21.16 -13.06 8.04
C ALA A 66 -22.43 -12.37 7.54
#